data_AF-A0A832ZIT8-F1
#
_entry.id   AF-A0A832ZIT8-F1
#
_cell.length_a   1.000
_cell.length_b   1.000
_cell.length_c   1.000
_cell.angle_alpha   90.00
_cell.angle_beta   90.00
_cell.angle_gamma   90.00
#
_symmetry.space_group_name_H-M   'P 1'
#
loop_
_entity.id
_entity.type
_entity.pdbx_description
1 polymer ?
#
loop_
_entity_poly.entity_id
_entity_poly.type
_entity_poly.pdbx_seq_one_letter_code
_entity_poly.pdbx_strand_id
1 'polypeptide(L)'
;MDAVLLLIGVISFVVGLRVFLTKNRVQRLLYLCCLNFAISALIALYIKSPMGGVVAAAYFIGSTLSSNAIAHTIGKVQRLEGRGEW
;
A
#
# COMPACT_ATOMS: atom_id res chain seq x y z
N MET A 1 18.57 -1.17 15.87
CA MET A 1 18.01 -1.46 14.52
C MET A 1 16.68 -2.22 14.63
N ASP A 2 16.44 -2.91 15.73
CA ASP A 2 15.29 -3.80 15.95
C ASP A 2 14.01 -3.04 16.31
N ALA A 3 14.12 -1.93 17.03
CA ALA A 3 12.98 -1.10 17.41
C ALA A 3 12.22 -0.54 16.20
N VAL A 4 12.94 -0.13 15.15
CA VAL A 4 12.33 0.42 13.92
C VAL A 4 11.59 -0.68 13.15
N LEU A 5 12.18 -1.86 13.04
CA LEU A 5 11.55 -3.02 12.40
C LEU A 5 10.29 -3.48 13.16
N LEU A 6 10.36 -3.53 14.50
CA LEU A 6 9.20 -3.82 15.33
C LEU A 6 8.09 -2.79 15.15
N LEU A 7 8.43 -1.50 15.11
CA LEU A 7 7.47 -0.42 14.95
C LEU A 7 6.79 -0.47 13.57
N ILE A 8 7.55 -0.69 12.50
CA ILE A 8 7.00 -0.91 11.14
C ILE A 8 6.12 -2.17 11.11
N GLY A 9 6.53 -3.25 11.77
CA GLY A 9 5.75 -4.48 11.88
C GLY A 9 4.41 -4.27 12.59
N VAL A 10 4.40 -3.57 13.73
CA VAL A 10 3.18 -3.26 14.48
C VAL A 10 2.25 -2.36 13.66
N ILE A 11 2.78 -1.31 13.02
CA ILE A 11 1.97 -0.43 12.16
C ILE A 11 1.38 -1.22 11.00
N SER A 12 2.19 -2.04 10.32
CA SER A 12 1.73 -2.88 9.20
C SER A 12 0.65 -3.86 9.63
N PHE A 13 0.77 -4.44 10.83
CA PHE A 13 -0.23 -5.34 11.38
C PHE A 13 -1.55 -4.62 11.66
N VAL A 14 -1.52 -3.45 12.31
CA VAL A 14 -2.72 -2.65 12.60
C VAL A 14 -3.40 -2.17 11.32
N VAL A 15 -2.62 -1.69 10.34
CA VAL A 15 -3.14 -1.27 9.03
C VAL A 15 -3.70 -2.45 8.25
N GLY A 16 -3.03 -3.61 8.28
CA GLY A 16 -3.51 -4.85 7.66
C GLY A 16 -4.83 -5.31 8.23
N LEU A 17 -5.00 -5.22 9.55
CA LEU A 17 -6.27 -5.49 10.20
C LEU A 17 -7.36 -4.50 9.72
N ARG A 18 -7.05 -3.20 9.64
CA ARG A 18 -7.96 -2.17 9.12
C ARG A 18 -8.38 -2.42 7.67
N VAL A 19 -7.49 -2.96 6.81
CA VAL A 19 -7.85 -3.38 5.43
C VAL A 19 -8.98 -4.41 5.44
N PHE A 20 -8.97 -5.35 6.38
CA PHE A 20 -9.96 -6.42 6.44
C PHE A 20 -11.31 -5.95 6.99
N LEU A 21 -11.30 -5.04 7.98
CA LEU A 21 -12.53 -4.49 8.55
C LEU A 21 -13.19 -3.39 7.68
N THR A 22 -12.44 -2.74 6.80
CA THR A 22 -12.97 -1.60 6.03
C THR A 22 -13.83 -2.06 4.85
N LYS A 23 -15.13 -1.75 4.91
CA LYS A 23 -16.10 -2.03 3.83
C LYS A 23 -15.99 -1.06 2.65
N ASN A 24 -15.55 0.18 2.89
CA ASN A 24 -15.39 1.21 1.86
C ASN A 24 -14.19 0.90 0.95
N ARG A 25 -14.46 0.72 -0.35
CA ARG A 25 -13.45 0.39 -1.36
C ARG A 25 -12.32 1.42 -1.44
N VAL A 26 -12.67 2.71 -1.38
CA VAL A 26 -11.71 3.83 -1.45
C VAL A 26 -10.76 3.83 -0.26
N GLN A 27 -11.31 3.68 0.95
CA GLN A 27 -10.51 3.67 2.18
C GLN A 27 -9.65 2.42 2.29
N ARG A 28 -10.15 1.27 1.80
CA ARG A 28 -9.36 0.03 1.71
C ARG A 28 -8.16 0.17 0.78
N LEU A 29 -8.29 0.91 -0.32
CA LEU A 29 -7.19 1.17 -1.25
C LEU A 29 -6.09 2.01 -0.60
N LEU A 30 -6.48 3.01 0.20
CA LEU A 30 -5.56 3.87 0.94
C LEU A 30 -4.75 3.07 1.97
N TYR A 31 -5.38 2.13 2.68
CA TYR A 31 -4.68 1.21 3.57
C TYR A 31 -3.75 0.24 2.84
N LEU A 32 -4.13 -0.24 1.65
CA LEU A 32 -3.25 -1.06 0.80
C LEU A 32 -2.00 -0.29 0.35
N CYS A 33 -2.13 0.99 -0.01
CA CYS A 33 -0.99 1.83 -0.34
C CYS A 33 -0.03 1.99 0.85
N CYS A 34 -0.56 2.23 2.06
CA CYS A 34 0.23 2.27 3.29
C CYS A 34 0.99 0.96 3.56
N LEU A 35 0.36 -0.20 3.34
CA LEU A 35 1.03 -1.51 3.50
C LEU A 35 2.19 -1.67 2.53
N ASN A 36 2.01 -1.27 1.27
CA ASN A 36 3.09 -1.33 0.29
C ASN A 36 4.25 -0.39 0.64
N PHE A 37 3.97 0.79 1.21
CA PHE A 37 5.00 1.69 1.71
C PHE A 37 5.82 1.02 2.82
N ALA A 38 5.13 0.35 3.76
CA ALA A 38 5.79 -0.38 4.84
C ALA A 38 6.65 -1.54 4.32
N ILE A 39 6.19 -2.26 3.28
CA ILE A 39 6.97 -3.31 2.61
C ILE A 39 8.21 -2.71 1.92
N SER A 40 8.09 -1.59 1.23
CA SER A 40 9.25 -0.89 0.62
C SER A 40 10.27 -0.47 1.69
N ALA A 41 9.81 0.09 2.81
CA ALA A 41 10.67 0.46 3.93
C ALA A 41 11.36 -0.76 4.56
N LEU A 42 10.66 -1.88 4.69
CA LEU A 42 11.23 -3.16 5.13
C LEU A 42 12.34 -3.65 4.18
N ILE A 43 12.11 -3.60 2.87
CA ILE A 43 13.11 -3.97 1.85
C ILE A 43 14.37 -3.08 1.99
N ALA A 44 14.18 -1.77 2.09
CA ALA A 44 15.27 -0.81 2.22
C ALA A 44 16.08 -1.01 3.52
N LEU A 45 15.42 -1.37 4.62
CA LEU A 45 16.05 -1.50 5.94
C LEU A 45 16.69 -2.87 6.16
N TYR A 46 16.13 -3.93 5.55
CA TYR A 46 16.61 -5.31 5.70
C TYR A 46 17.83 -5.57 4.80
N ILE A 47 17.85 -5.02 3.58
CA ILE A 47 18.97 -5.20 2.65
C ILE A 47 19.98 -4.05 2.85
N LYS A 48 21.04 -4.30 3.63
CA LYS A 48 22.18 -3.38 3.85
C LYS A 48 23.15 -3.27 2.66
N SER A 49 22.63 -3.27 1.45
CA SER A 49 23.41 -3.12 0.20
C SER A 49 22.79 -1.99 -0.63
N PRO A 50 23.58 -1.22 -1.40
CA PRO A 50 23.05 -0.19 -2.29
C PRO A 50 21.97 -0.73 -3.26
N MET A 51 22.05 -2.01 -3.61
CA MET A 51 21.01 -2.69 -4.41
C MET A 51 19.66 -2.78 -3.70
N GLY A 52 19.64 -2.84 -2.36
CA GLY A 52 18.40 -2.84 -1.56
C GLY A 52 17.58 -1.57 -1.74
N GLY A 53 18.25 -0.42 -1.84
CA GLY A 53 17.61 0.86 -2.14
C GLY A 53 16.97 0.90 -3.53
N VAL A 54 17.65 0.32 -4.54
CA VAL A 54 17.14 0.22 -5.91
C VAL A 54 15.88 -0.64 -5.96
N VAL A 55 15.90 -1.81 -5.30
CA VAL A 55 14.74 -2.71 -5.24
C VAL A 55 13.58 -2.07 -4.48
N ALA A 56 13.86 -1.38 -3.37
CA ALA A 56 12.84 -0.66 -2.62
C ALA A 56 12.18 0.46 -3.45
N ALA A 57 12.97 1.22 -4.22
CA ALA A 57 12.48 2.25 -5.12
C ALA A 57 11.64 1.67 -6.27
N ALA A 58 12.12 0.60 -6.92
CA ALA A 58 11.38 -0.08 -7.98
C ALA A 58 10.03 -0.62 -7.48
N TYR A 59 10.03 -1.28 -6.31
CA TYR A 59 8.81 -1.76 -5.66
C TYR A 59 7.86 -0.60 -5.32
N PHE A 60 8.39 0.50 -4.80
CA PHE A 60 7.60 1.66 -4.42
C PHE A 60 6.90 2.32 -5.63
N ILE A 61 7.62 2.50 -6.73
CA ILE A 61 7.07 3.04 -7.98
C ILE A 61 5.99 2.11 -8.53
N GLY A 62 6.28 0.81 -8.62
CA GLY A 62 5.33 -0.19 -9.11
C GLY A 62 4.06 -0.25 -8.27
N SER A 63 4.19 -0.15 -6.95
CA SER A 63 3.05 -0.13 -6.04
C SER A 63 2.18 1.13 -6.19
N THR A 64 2.81 2.28 -6.42
CA THR A 64 2.11 3.55 -6.66
C THR A 64 1.29 3.48 -7.95
N LEU A 65 1.90 2.95 -9.03
CA LEU A 65 1.22 2.72 -10.30
C LEU A 65 0.03 1.76 -10.15
N SER A 66 0.23 0.65 -9.43
CA SER A 66 -0.83 -0.33 -9.15
C SER A 66 -1.99 0.29 -8.37
N SER A 67 -1.69 1.06 -7.32
CA SER A 67 -2.72 1.72 -6.51
C SER A 67 -3.55 2.72 -7.33
N ASN A 68 -2.93 3.51 -8.20
CA ASN A 68 -3.64 4.43 -9.09
C ASN A 68 -4.47 3.71 -10.16
N ALA A 69 -3.94 2.62 -10.72
CA ALA A 69 -4.68 1.79 -11.69
C ALA A 69 -5.93 1.15 -11.05
N ILE A 70 -5.82 0.68 -9.81
CA ILE A 70 -6.94 0.12 -9.05
C ILE A 70 -7.97 1.22 -8.73
N ALA A 71 -7.52 2.41 -8.30
CA ALA A 71 -8.41 3.55 -8.05
C ALA A 71 -9.23 3.91 -9.30
N HIS A 72 -8.55 4.03 -10.45
CA HIS A 72 -9.18 4.34 -11.72
C HIS A 72 -10.16 3.25 -12.16
N THR A 73 -9.81 1.98 -11.94
CA THR A 73 -10.69 0.84 -12.27
C THR A 73 -11.94 0.83 -11.40
N ILE A 74 -11.80 1.06 -10.08
CA ILE A 74 -12.94 1.16 -9.16
C ILE A 74 -13.86 2.31 -9.59
N GLY A 75 -13.30 3.49 -9.89
CA GLY A 75 -14.10 4.63 -10.36
C GLY A 75 -14.81 4.35 -11.69
N LYS A 76 -14.16 3.65 -12.62
CA LYS A 76 -14.76 3.25 -13.90
C LYS A 76 -15.89 2.23 -13.69
N VAL A 77 -15.69 1.23 -12.83
CA VAL A 77 -16.72 0.22 -12.49
C VAL A 77 -17.92 0.90 -11.82
N GLN A 78 -17.71 1.81 -10.87
CA GLN A 78 -18.79 2.55 -10.22
C GLN A 78 -19.61 3.41 -11.20
N ARG A 79 -18.96 4.02 -12.20
CA ARG A 79 -19.66 4.74 -13.27
C ARG A 79 -20.50 3.83 -14.17
N LEU A 80 -20.00 2.63 -14.48
CA LEU A 80 -20.72 1.64 -15.29
C LEU A 80 -21.92 1.03 -14.52
N GLU A 81 -21.82 0.88 -13.21
CA GLU A 81 -22.91 0.43 -12.33
C GLU A 81 -23.99 1.51 -12.07
N GLY A 82 -23.90 2.68 -12.69
CA GLY A 82 -24.90 3.76 -12.52
C GLY A 82 -24.92 4.38 -11.12
N ARG A 83 -23.93 4.10 -10.27
CA ARG A 83 -23.77 4.65 -8.91
C ARG A 83 -22.98 5.96 -8.87
N GLY A 84 -22.91 6.68 -9.99
CA GLY A 84 -22.20 7.94 -10.11
C GLY A 84 -23.08 9.14 -9.73
N GLU A 85 -23.46 9.23 -8.46
CA GLU A 85 -23.98 10.48 -7.89
C GLU A 85 -22.85 11.10 -7.05
N TRP A 86 -22.21 12.08 -7.69
CA TRP A 86 -21.32 13.15 -7.19
C TRP A 86 -20.44 12.89 -5.96
#